data_AF-A0A1B1Z274-F1
#
_entry.id   AF-A0A1B1Z274-F1
#
_cell.length_a   1.000
_cell.length_b   1.000
_cell.length_c   1.000
_cell.angle_alpha   90.00
_cell.angle_beta   90.00
_cell.angle_gamma   90.00
#
_symmetry.space_group_name_H-M   'P 1'
#
loop_
_entity.id
_entity.type
_entity.pdbx_description
1 polymer ?
#
loop_
_entity_poly.entity_id
_entity_poly.type
_entity_poly.pdbx_seq_one_letter_code
_entity_poly.pdbx_strand_id
1 'polypeptide(L)'
;MEDKLKNLNEKMNSTLLRELDFNENSMMQVMRKVKESEKPQSSSFFSRTWKFTLSTVVSVSLLTAVTLFAVEQMNLTESGDTKLLKENLANKPATTTYIPEKKEEYFGEMTKEEVLTKMINTIDYFETAKGSFEEYTHNNMTTVEFQLNMKKPIGGFSKTVHVPNGKINTNVEITYYDKSTVWSISKENNSYRKMGYLPTSTCCTLKIQDAFSTDSDGVNMTSYRDRPPIGMAQNSLFPYEIASNYTRDLERWEIEKQDEMVLGHNTVVIKGYLDSYASEKHSSKTFRFWVDKDTGILVKYETYNENDEVVNYLYPKELLINIPIEVSKLKPDITKYKNQFDINESPSGEKKFLAEDKSKVALFVVGDELEVFELEDKGINNIQSIFNAISLKKAQQKYPFLKLQQEPTYVVFDNKKQIFNTTDYNELVRYLKNLKLK
;
A
#
# COMPACT_ATOMS: atom_id res chain seq x y z
N MET A 1 0.28 -7.48 -21.61
CA MET A 1 0.21 -6.65 -22.85
C MET A 1 0.76 -7.44 -24.03
N GLU A 2 1.89 -8.12 -23.84
CA GLU A 2 2.48 -9.07 -24.77
C GLU A 2 1.51 -10.18 -25.21
N ASP A 3 0.78 -10.79 -24.26
CA ASP A 3 -0.26 -11.79 -24.58
C ASP A 3 -1.40 -11.22 -25.43
N LYS A 4 -1.75 -9.94 -25.26
CA LYS A 4 -2.79 -9.26 -26.04
C LYS A 4 -2.32 -8.96 -27.47
N LEU A 5 -1.02 -8.72 -27.68
CA LEU A 5 -0.41 -8.50 -29.00
C LEU A 5 -0.15 -9.81 -29.75
N LYS A 6 0.21 -10.88 -29.04
CA LYS A 6 0.34 -12.22 -29.63
C LYS A 6 -1.00 -12.72 -30.15
N ASN A 7 -2.06 -12.51 -29.37
CA ASN A 7 -3.44 -12.81 -29.75
C ASN A 7 -3.95 -11.88 -30.89
N LEU A 8 -3.43 -10.65 -30.99
CA LEU A 8 -3.70 -9.75 -32.12
C LEU A 8 -3.08 -10.25 -33.43
N ASN A 9 -1.85 -10.78 -33.40
CA ASN A 9 -1.20 -11.35 -34.59
C ASN A 9 -1.96 -12.57 -35.13
N GLU A 10 -2.39 -13.48 -34.25
CA GLU A 10 -3.23 -14.64 -34.63
C GLU A 10 -4.58 -14.21 -35.22
N LYS A 11 -5.21 -13.17 -34.66
CA LYS A 11 -6.45 -12.59 -35.18
C LYS A 11 -6.27 -11.84 -36.51
N MET A 12 -5.15 -11.16 -36.73
CA MET A 12 -4.86 -10.49 -38.00
C MET A 12 -4.62 -11.50 -39.12
N ASN A 13 -3.90 -12.60 -38.84
CA ASN A 13 -3.63 -13.67 -39.80
C ASN A 13 -4.87 -14.48 -40.22
N SER A 14 -5.95 -14.41 -39.43
CA SER A 14 -7.24 -15.04 -39.74
C SER A 14 -8.25 -14.11 -40.44
N THR A 15 -7.85 -12.87 -40.77
CA THR A 15 -8.71 -11.87 -41.45
C THR A 15 -8.15 -11.43 -42.80
N LEU A 16 -8.87 -10.56 -43.52
CA LEU A 16 -8.44 -9.92 -44.77
C LEU A 16 -7.14 -9.09 -44.63
N LEU A 17 -6.64 -8.91 -43.41
CA LEU A 17 -5.39 -8.20 -43.09
C LEU A 17 -4.14 -9.09 -43.17
N ARG A 18 -4.25 -10.33 -43.64
CA ARG A 18 -3.12 -11.27 -43.79
C ARG A 18 -1.98 -10.74 -44.67
N GLU A 19 -2.25 -9.79 -45.56
CA GLU A 19 -1.23 -9.16 -46.41
C GLU A 19 -0.42 -8.07 -45.69
N LEU A 20 -0.82 -7.67 -44.48
CA LEU A 20 -0.04 -6.77 -43.61
C LEU A 20 0.85 -7.62 -42.69
N ASP A 21 2.14 -7.67 -43.02
CA ASP A 21 3.13 -8.48 -42.30
C ASP A 21 3.43 -7.88 -40.92
N PHE A 22 2.69 -8.33 -39.90
CA PHE A 22 2.86 -7.90 -38.51
C PHE A 22 3.88 -8.81 -37.80
N ASN A 23 5.12 -8.73 -38.25
CA ASN A 23 6.25 -9.50 -37.71
C ASN A 23 6.73 -8.99 -36.33
N GLU A 24 7.61 -9.75 -35.67
CA GLU A 24 8.14 -9.42 -34.34
C GLU A 24 8.74 -8.01 -34.27
N ASN A 25 9.38 -7.54 -35.33
CA ASN A 25 9.91 -6.17 -35.39
C ASN A 25 8.80 -5.11 -35.34
N SER A 26 7.66 -5.35 -36.01
CA SER A 26 6.50 -4.45 -35.99
C SER A 26 5.82 -4.45 -34.61
N MET A 27 5.71 -5.62 -33.98
CA MET A 27 5.23 -5.77 -32.62
C MET A 27 6.12 -5.01 -31.62
N MET A 28 7.44 -5.12 -31.76
CA MET A 28 8.42 -4.42 -30.93
C MET A 28 8.37 -2.89 -31.15
N GLN A 29 8.15 -2.41 -32.39
CA GLN A 29 7.97 -0.99 -32.66
C GLN A 29 6.71 -0.42 -32.00
N VAL A 30 5.61 -1.18 -31.99
CA VAL A 30 4.36 -0.78 -31.31
C VAL A 30 4.56 -0.78 -29.79
N MET A 31 5.16 -1.82 -29.23
CA MET A 31 5.52 -1.89 -27.79
C MET A 31 6.41 -0.74 -27.36
N ARG A 32 7.39 -0.36 -28.20
CA ARG A 32 8.29 0.78 -27.96
C ARG A 32 7.55 2.11 -27.96
N LYS A 33 6.68 2.35 -28.95
CA LYS A 33 5.88 3.60 -29.02
C LYS A 33 4.89 3.72 -27.86
N VAL A 34 4.29 2.62 -27.41
CA VAL A 34 3.39 2.60 -26.24
C VAL A 34 4.18 2.93 -24.97
N LYS A 35 5.35 2.31 -24.74
CA LYS A 35 6.25 2.66 -23.62
C LYS A 35 6.78 4.10 -23.68
N GLU A 36 7.03 4.65 -24.86
CA GLU A 36 7.46 6.05 -25.04
C GLU A 36 6.31 7.04 -24.77
N SER A 37 5.06 6.67 -25.05
CA SER A 37 3.88 7.51 -24.80
C SER A 37 3.44 7.59 -23.33
N GLU A 38 3.94 6.71 -22.47
CA GLU A 38 3.71 6.72 -21.02
C GLU A 38 4.71 7.61 -20.24
N LYS A 39 5.67 8.25 -20.91
CA LYS A 39 6.52 9.29 -20.29
C LYS A 39 5.75 10.62 -20.23
N PRO A 40 5.64 11.28 -19.06
CA PRO A 40 5.03 12.60 -19.00
C PRO A 40 5.88 13.60 -19.79
N GLN A 41 5.30 14.18 -20.85
CA GLN A 41 5.86 15.34 -21.52
C GLN A 41 6.01 16.48 -20.50
N SER A 42 7.25 16.86 -20.20
CA SER A 42 7.52 18.06 -19.42
C SER A 42 7.11 19.30 -20.23
N SER A 43 5.92 19.84 -19.95
CA SER A 43 5.56 21.17 -20.42
C SER A 43 6.14 22.19 -19.44
N SER A 44 6.98 23.07 -19.96
CA SER A 44 7.55 24.20 -19.23
C SER A 44 6.46 25.21 -18.87
N PHE A 45 6.15 25.33 -17.59
CA PHE A 45 5.43 26.48 -17.04
C PHE A 45 6.44 27.47 -16.44
N PHE A 46 7.03 28.30 -17.29
CA PHE A 46 7.72 29.52 -16.88
C PHE A 46 7.33 30.65 -17.83
N SER A 47 6.30 31.42 -17.48
CA SER A 47 6.23 32.88 -17.70
C SER A 47 4.87 33.45 -17.26
N ARG A 48 4.92 34.67 -16.70
CA ARG A 48 3.82 35.60 -16.33
C ARG A 48 2.97 35.13 -15.12
N THR A 49 2.91 35.85 -13.99
CA THR A 49 2.65 37.28 -13.85
C THR A 49 3.26 37.89 -12.58
N TRP A 50 4.18 38.83 -12.78
CA TRP A 50 4.67 39.77 -11.77
C TRP A 50 3.75 41.00 -11.84
N LYS A 51 2.97 41.32 -10.78
CA LYS A 51 2.33 42.64 -10.49
C LYS A 51 1.30 42.60 -9.33
N PHE A 52 1.64 42.11 -8.13
CA PHE A 52 0.75 42.25 -6.95
C PHE A 52 1.48 42.38 -5.60
N THR A 53 2.64 43.06 -5.52
CA THR A 53 3.41 43.17 -4.26
C THR A 53 3.35 44.52 -3.56
N LEU A 54 2.50 45.48 -3.98
CA LEU A 54 2.41 46.80 -3.32
C LEU A 54 1.13 47.04 -2.49
N SER A 55 0.10 46.20 -2.62
CA SER A 55 -1.19 46.38 -1.90
C SER A 55 -1.27 45.64 -0.56
N THR A 56 -0.46 44.59 -0.38
CA THR A 56 -0.59 43.68 0.77
C THR A 56 0.06 44.24 2.04
N VAL A 57 1.14 45.02 1.91
CA VAL A 57 1.88 45.58 3.05
C VAL A 57 1.06 46.67 3.78
N VAL A 58 0.33 47.50 3.03
CA VAL A 58 -0.54 48.55 3.62
C VAL A 58 -1.75 47.94 4.33
N SER A 59 -2.29 46.84 3.81
CA SER A 59 -3.45 46.15 4.39
C SER A 59 -3.10 45.42 5.70
N VAL A 60 -1.91 44.80 5.79
CA VAL A 60 -1.44 44.12 7.01
C VAL A 60 -1.14 45.11 8.13
N SER A 61 -0.59 46.29 7.79
CA SER A 61 -0.25 47.34 8.77
C SER A 61 -1.50 47.91 9.46
N LEU A 62 -2.58 48.13 8.71
CA LEU A 62 -3.84 48.63 9.25
C LEU A 62 -4.51 47.62 10.21
N LEU A 63 -4.46 46.32 9.85
CA LEU A 63 -5.02 45.26 10.68
C LEU A 63 -4.25 45.07 12.00
N THR A 64 -2.93 45.25 12.00
CA THR A 64 -2.11 45.17 13.23
C THR A 64 -2.35 46.34 14.20
N ALA A 65 -2.69 47.53 13.71
CA ALA A 65 -2.99 48.68 14.57
C ALA A 65 -4.35 48.52 15.28
N VAL A 66 -5.34 47.95 14.59
CA VAL A 66 -6.68 47.70 15.15
C VAL A 66 -6.64 46.58 16.21
N THR A 67 -5.81 45.56 16.02
CA THR A 67 -5.67 44.48 17.02
C THR A 67 -4.92 44.94 18.28
N LEU A 68 -3.89 45.79 18.15
CA LEU A 68 -3.20 46.35 19.32
C LEU A 68 -4.12 47.25 20.16
N PHE A 69 -4.95 48.07 19.51
CA PHE A 69 -5.91 48.93 20.21
C PHE A 69 -7.02 48.14 20.93
N ALA A 70 -7.44 47.00 20.36
CA ALA A 70 -8.42 46.10 20.99
C ALA A 70 -7.85 45.37 22.22
N VAL A 71 -6.59 44.95 22.16
CA VAL A 71 -5.91 44.28 23.30
C VAL A 71 -5.71 45.24 24.47
N GLU A 72 -5.45 46.52 24.20
CA GLU A 72 -5.29 47.54 25.25
C GLU A 72 -6.60 47.84 26.00
N GLN A 73 -7.76 47.78 25.33
CA GLN A 73 -9.06 47.91 25.99
C GLN A 73 -9.46 46.67 26.81
N MET A 74 -8.99 45.47 26.44
CA MET A 74 -9.31 44.24 27.16
C MET A 74 -8.44 44.01 28.41
N ASN A 75 -7.25 44.62 28.49
CA ASN A 75 -6.34 44.49 29.63
C ASN A 75 -6.70 45.34 30.86
N LEU A 76 -7.72 46.22 30.78
CA LEU A 76 -8.17 47.04 31.91
C LEU A 76 -9.18 46.34 32.84
N THR A 77 -9.51 45.06 32.59
CA THR A 77 -10.55 44.36 33.37
C THR A 77 -10.24 42.87 33.60
N GLU A 78 -9.14 42.51 34.25
CA GLU A 78 -8.99 41.15 34.80
C GLU A 78 -8.26 41.18 36.17
N SER A 79 -8.91 40.64 37.20
CA SER A 79 -8.41 40.55 38.58
C SER A 79 -7.44 39.37 38.76
N GLY A 80 -6.54 39.50 39.74
CA GLY A 80 -5.32 38.71 39.89
C GLY A 80 -5.42 37.20 40.18
N ASP A 81 -6.60 36.60 40.26
CA ASP A 81 -6.75 35.17 40.60
C ASP A 81 -6.72 34.21 39.41
N THR A 82 -6.79 34.71 38.16
CA THR A 82 -6.79 33.85 36.95
C THR A 82 -5.39 33.45 36.49
N LYS A 83 -4.32 34.05 37.05
CA LYS A 83 -2.94 33.83 36.60
C LYS A 83 -2.35 32.51 37.09
N LEU A 84 -2.71 32.07 38.31
CA LEU A 84 -2.21 30.83 38.92
C LEU A 84 -2.85 29.55 38.35
N LEU A 85 -4.05 29.63 37.77
CA LEU A 85 -4.68 28.49 37.09
C LEU A 85 -4.19 28.31 35.65
N LYS A 86 -3.73 29.38 34.97
CA LYS A 86 -3.20 29.29 33.60
C LYS A 86 -1.76 28.76 33.53
N GLU A 87 -0.91 29.05 34.53
CA GLU A 87 0.48 28.55 34.52
C GLU A 87 0.60 27.03 34.70
N ASN A 88 -0.36 26.39 35.38
CA ASN A 88 -0.35 24.92 35.56
C ASN A 88 -1.00 24.14 34.41
N LEU A 89 -1.64 24.82 33.44
CA LEU A 89 -2.16 24.22 32.21
C LEU A 89 -1.27 24.48 30.97
N ALA A 90 -0.25 25.33 31.09
CA ALA A 90 0.57 25.78 29.96
C ALA A 90 1.74 24.83 29.57
N ASN A 91 1.98 23.75 30.32
CA ASN A 91 3.10 22.82 30.05
C ASN A 91 2.67 21.37 29.73
N LYS A 92 1.49 21.19 29.13
CA LYS A 92 1.12 19.95 28.45
C LYS A 92 0.92 20.27 26.97
N PRO A 93 1.63 19.62 26.03
CA PRO A 93 1.38 19.88 24.61
C PRO A 93 -0.10 19.63 24.32
N ALA A 94 -0.77 20.59 23.68
CA ALA A 94 -2.19 20.51 23.37
C ALA A 94 -2.46 19.21 22.60
N THR A 95 -3.04 18.22 23.29
CA THR A 95 -3.45 16.96 22.68
C THR A 95 -4.61 17.28 21.75
N THR A 96 -4.35 17.31 20.45
CA THR A 96 -5.40 17.46 19.44
C THR A 96 -6.21 16.16 19.41
N THR A 97 -7.30 16.12 20.17
CA THR A 97 -8.25 15.00 20.19
C THR A 97 -9.35 15.26 19.15
N TYR A 98 -9.60 14.28 18.27
CA TYR A 98 -10.79 14.30 17.41
C TYR A 98 -11.97 13.69 18.16
N ILE A 99 -13.15 14.32 18.06
CA ILE A 99 -14.38 13.86 18.71
C ILE A 99 -15.43 13.61 17.60
N PRO A 100 -15.77 12.36 17.29
CA PRO A 100 -16.82 12.03 16.34
C PRO A 100 -18.22 12.24 16.94
N GLU A 101 -19.23 12.30 16.08
CA GLU A 101 -20.63 12.28 16.51
C GLU A 101 -20.98 10.94 17.17
N LYS A 102 -21.70 11.00 18.30
CA LYS A 102 -22.23 9.81 18.96
C LYS A 102 -23.34 9.21 18.09
N LYS A 103 -23.28 7.90 17.84
CA LYS A 103 -24.33 7.14 17.18
C LYS A 103 -24.90 6.10 18.14
N GLU A 104 -26.20 5.90 18.08
CA GLU A 104 -26.89 4.82 18.79
C GLU A 104 -26.95 3.58 17.88
N GLU A 105 -26.94 2.39 18.49
CA GLU A 105 -26.96 1.11 17.77
C GLU A 105 -28.28 0.88 17.02
N TYR A 106 -28.19 0.37 15.80
CA TYR A 106 -29.36 0.02 14.98
C TYR A 106 -29.88 -1.40 15.29
N PHE A 107 -31.16 -1.50 15.66
CA PHE A 107 -31.84 -2.76 15.99
C PHE A 107 -32.94 -3.17 14.99
N GLY A 108 -33.05 -2.48 13.85
CA GLY A 108 -33.99 -2.90 12.81
C GLY A 108 -33.45 -4.10 12.03
N GLU A 109 -34.31 -4.81 11.31
CA GLU A 109 -33.88 -5.89 10.43
C GLU A 109 -33.09 -5.37 9.23
N MET A 110 -32.22 -6.22 8.67
CA MET A 110 -31.51 -5.97 7.43
C MET A 110 -31.81 -7.05 6.40
N THR A 111 -31.94 -6.62 5.15
CA THR A 111 -31.96 -7.47 3.95
C THR A 111 -30.55 -7.87 3.54
N LYS A 112 -30.42 -8.88 2.68
CA LYS A 112 -29.12 -9.40 2.25
C LYS A 112 -28.34 -8.37 1.43
N GLU A 113 -29.06 -7.62 0.62
CA GLU A 113 -28.57 -6.50 -0.17
C GLU A 113 -28.05 -5.38 0.73
N GLU A 114 -28.74 -5.05 1.82
CA GLU A 114 -28.27 -4.06 2.79
C GLU A 114 -26.99 -4.51 3.49
N VAL A 115 -26.91 -5.78 3.91
CA VAL A 115 -25.70 -6.34 4.54
C VAL A 115 -24.52 -6.26 3.58
N LEU A 116 -24.68 -6.75 2.35
CA LEU A 116 -23.64 -6.70 1.32
C LEU A 116 -23.23 -5.27 0.98
N THR A 117 -24.21 -4.37 0.80
CA THR A 117 -23.96 -2.95 0.52
C THR A 117 -23.17 -2.30 1.64
N LYS A 118 -23.47 -2.59 2.91
CA LYS A 118 -22.70 -2.07 4.04
C LYS A 118 -21.28 -2.60 4.06
N MET A 119 -21.07 -3.90 3.89
CA MET A 119 -19.72 -4.51 3.91
C MET A 119 -18.80 -3.94 2.83
N ILE A 120 -19.30 -3.62 1.63
CA ILE A 120 -18.48 -3.03 0.55
C ILE A 120 -18.35 -1.49 0.64
N ASN A 121 -19.02 -0.86 1.62
CA ASN A 121 -19.05 0.60 1.82
C ASN A 121 -18.75 1.03 3.26
N THR A 122 -18.05 0.21 4.05
CA THR A 122 -17.82 0.52 5.48
C THR A 122 -17.20 1.90 5.72
N ILE A 123 -16.43 2.42 4.76
CA ILE A 123 -15.82 3.76 4.77
C ILE A 123 -16.82 4.90 5.02
N ASP A 124 -18.10 4.71 4.67
CA ASP A 124 -19.14 5.74 4.80
C ASP A 124 -19.76 5.79 6.20
N TYR A 125 -19.65 4.71 7.00
CA TYR A 125 -20.53 4.50 8.15
C TYR A 125 -19.88 4.81 9.50
N PHE A 126 -18.57 4.99 9.56
CA PHE A 126 -17.85 5.37 10.78
C PHE A 126 -16.74 6.39 10.49
N GLU A 127 -16.23 7.01 11.54
CA GLU A 127 -15.19 8.05 11.44
C GLU A 127 -13.89 7.65 12.14
N THR A 128 -14.03 7.02 13.30
CA THR A 128 -12.91 6.53 14.10
C THR A 128 -13.15 5.09 14.51
N ALA A 129 -12.05 4.36 14.67
CA ALA A 129 -12.07 3.01 15.21
C ALA A 129 -10.83 2.77 16.07
N LYS A 130 -10.98 2.00 17.14
CA LYS A 130 -9.89 1.45 17.94
C LYS A 130 -10.24 0.01 18.26
N GLY A 131 -9.29 -0.89 18.15
CA GLY A 131 -9.57 -2.27 18.50
C GLY A 131 -8.39 -3.21 18.36
N SER A 132 -8.67 -4.47 18.61
CA SER A 132 -7.75 -5.56 18.37
C SER A 132 -8.51 -6.86 18.09
N PHE A 133 -7.89 -7.72 17.31
CA PHE A 133 -8.39 -9.06 17.01
C PHE A 133 -7.25 -10.04 16.82
N GLU A 134 -7.60 -11.32 16.85
CA GLU A 134 -6.75 -12.43 16.46
C GLU A 134 -7.31 -13.04 15.18
N GLU A 135 -6.45 -13.27 14.21
CA GLU A 135 -6.77 -13.90 12.94
C GLU A 135 -5.94 -15.17 12.80
N TYR A 136 -6.57 -16.26 12.37
CA TYR A 136 -5.90 -17.50 12.05
C TYR A 136 -6.24 -17.90 10.63
N THR A 137 -5.20 -18.03 9.81
CA THR A 137 -5.30 -18.42 8.41
C THR A 137 -4.11 -19.28 8.03
N HIS A 138 -4.33 -20.40 7.33
CA HIS A 138 -3.26 -21.26 6.81
C HIS A 138 -2.21 -21.65 7.88
N ASN A 139 -2.67 -22.00 9.09
CA ASN A 139 -1.82 -22.36 10.24
C ASN A 139 -0.93 -21.23 10.80
N ASN A 140 -1.22 -19.97 10.45
CA ASN A 140 -0.55 -18.81 11.00
C ASN A 140 -1.54 -18.01 11.83
N MET A 141 -1.20 -17.83 13.10
CA MET A 141 -1.92 -16.92 13.99
C MET A 141 -1.30 -15.53 13.87
N THR A 142 -2.14 -14.51 13.77
CA THR A 142 -1.75 -13.12 13.74
C THR A 142 -2.60 -12.33 14.72
N THR A 143 -1.99 -11.53 15.59
CA THR A 143 -2.73 -10.54 16.39
C THR A 143 -2.58 -9.17 15.77
N VAL A 144 -3.69 -8.44 15.68
CA VAL A 144 -3.75 -7.09 15.12
C VAL A 144 -4.28 -6.14 16.19
N GLU A 145 -3.62 -5.00 16.36
CA GLU A 145 -4.02 -3.87 17.21
C GLU A 145 -4.05 -2.62 16.33
N PHE A 146 -5.12 -1.84 16.38
CA PHE A 146 -5.28 -0.71 15.48
C PHE A 146 -5.97 0.50 16.11
N GLN A 147 -5.69 1.65 15.52
CA GLN A 147 -6.41 2.90 15.76
C GLN A 147 -6.51 3.69 14.47
N LEU A 148 -7.67 4.28 14.20
CA LEU A 148 -8.00 4.90 12.93
C LEU A 148 -8.79 6.18 13.16
N ASN A 149 -8.44 7.23 12.42
CA ASN A 149 -9.22 8.45 12.28
C ASN A 149 -9.28 8.86 10.79
N MET A 150 -10.47 8.81 10.22
CA MET A 150 -10.71 9.14 8.81
C MET A 150 -11.09 10.60 8.59
N LYS A 151 -11.26 11.38 9.67
CA LYS A 151 -11.59 12.79 9.63
C LYS A 151 -10.38 13.64 9.99
N LYS A 152 -10.37 14.93 9.63
CA LYS A 152 -9.20 15.79 9.81
C LYS A 152 -8.88 15.96 11.30
N PRO A 153 -7.63 15.73 11.74
CA PRO A 153 -6.48 15.24 10.96
C PRO A 153 -6.52 13.71 10.71
N ILE A 154 -6.44 13.33 9.43
CA ILE A 154 -6.49 11.92 9.00
C ILE A 154 -5.22 11.19 9.45
N GLY A 155 -5.40 9.99 9.98
CA GLY A 155 -4.30 9.06 10.22
C GLY A 155 -4.75 7.79 10.91
N GLY A 156 -3.82 6.86 11.05
CA GLY A 156 -4.08 5.60 11.73
C GLY A 156 -2.83 4.76 11.85
N PHE A 157 -2.91 3.71 12.66
CA PHE A 157 -1.92 2.65 12.68
C PHE A 157 -2.56 1.27 12.82
N SER A 158 -1.84 0.27 12.33
CA SER A 158 -2.09 -1.15 12.60
C SER A 158 -0.77 -1.80 12.97
N LYS A 159 -0.74 -2.39 14.15
CA LYS A 159 0.36 -3.19 14.67
C LYS A 159 -0.03 -4.66 14.55
N THR A 160 0.82 -5.41 13.90
CA THR A 160 0.63 -6.81 13.57
C THR A 160 1.72 -7.63 14.24
N VAL A 161 1.32 -8.72 14.91
CA VAL A 161 2.24 -9.70 15.51
C VAL A 161 1.96 -11.05 14.87
N HIS A 162 2.90 -11.56 14.09
CA HIS A 162 2.79 -12.86 13.44
C HIS A 162 3.39 -13.96 14.33
N VAL A 163 2.65 -15.06 14.50
CA VAL A 163 3.06 -16.25 15.26
C VAL A 163 2.90 -17.47 14.34
N PRO A 164 3.89 -17.74 13.46
CA PRO A 164 3.80 -18.84 12.50
C PRO A 164 3.93 -20.19 13.20
N ASN A 165 3.01 -21.13 12.90
CA ASN A 165 3.01 -22.51 13.43
C ASN A 165 3.15 -22.61 14.96
N GLY A 166 2.59 -21.65 15.71
CA GLY A 166 2.66 -21.63 17.17
C GLY A 166 4.08 -21.44 17.74
N LYS A 167 5.07 -21.07 16.93
CA LYS A 167 6.46 -20.82 17.39
C LYS A 167 6.63 -19.37 17.83
N ILE A 168 7.47 -19.14 18.83
CA ILE A 168 7.72 -17.84 19.52
C ILE A 168 8.47 -16.83 18.62
N ASN A 169 8.80 -17.16 17.37
CA ASN A 169 9.37 -16.18 16.44
C ASN A 169 8.30 -15.15 16.06
N THR A 170 8.26 -14.07 16.83
CA THR A 170 7.27 -13.00 16.73
C THR A 170 7.82 -11.90 15.81
N ASN A 171 7.43 -11.93 14.54
CA ASN A 171 7.66 -10.77 13.68
C ASN A 171 6.60 -9.72 14.02
N VAL A 172 7.06 -8.53 14.44
CA VAL A 172 6.19 -7.39 14.75
C VAL A 172 6.38 -6.32 13.68
N GLU A 173 5.28 -6.05 12.99
CA GLU A 173 5.20 -5.02 11.96
C GLU A 173 4.21 -3.95 12.39
N ILE A 174 4.51 -2.69 12.12
CA ILE A 174 3.58 -1.59 12.38
C ILE A 174 3.46 -0.73 11.14
N THR A 175 2.24 -0.64 10.61
CA THR A 175 1.89 0.29 9.55
C THR A 175 1.27 1.53 10.18
N TYR A 176 1.81 2.71 9.88
CA TYR A 176 1.18 4.00 10.15
C TYR A 176 0.82 4.65 8.83
N TYR A 177 -0.20 5.48 8.83
CA TYR A 177 -0.47 6.34 7.68
C TYR A 177 -1.01 7.71 8.10
N ASP A 178 -0.82 8.70 7.23
CA ASP A 178 -1.47 10.00 7.28
C ASP A 178 -2.04 10.36 5.90
N LYS A 179 -2.51 11.60 5.73
CA LYS A 179 -3.08 12.12 4.48
C LYS A 179 -2.19 11.96 3.22
N SER A 180 -0.90 11.68 3.37
CA SER A 180 0.10 11.76 2.30
C SER A 180 1.19 10.69 2.36
N THR A 181 1.28 9.95 3.47
CA THR A 181 2.41 9.06 3.73
C THR A 181 1.95 7.77 4.40
N VAL A 182 2.55 6.66 4.01
CA VAL A 182 2.53 5.40 4.76
C VAL A 182 3.94 5.12 5.30
N TRP A 183 4.02 4.70 6.56
CA TRP A 183 5.23 4.18 7.17
C TRP A 183 5.03 2.71 7.52
N SER A 184 5.98 1.86 7.14
CA SER A 184 6.03 0.45 7.55
C SER A 184 7.24 0.26 8.43
N ILE A 185 7.05 -0.16 9.68
CA ILE A 185 8.10 -0.36 10.68
C ILE A 185 8.24 -1.85 10.93
N SER A 186 9.43 -2.40 10.74
CA SER A 186 9.79 -3.75 11.17
C SER A 186 10.56 -3.65 12.49
N LYS A 187 9.97 -4.18 13.57
CA LYS A 187 10.65 -4.21 14.88
C LYS A 187 11.81 -5.18 14.89
N GLU A 188 11.67 -6.31 14.21
CA GLU A 188 12.70 -7.35 14.08
C GLU A 188 13.98 -6.78 13.45
N ASN A 189 13.84 -6.05 12.33
CA ASN A 189 14.97 -5.46 11.62
C ASN A 189 15.40 -4.09 12.17
N ASN A 190 14.73 -3.60 13.22
CA ASN A 190 14.83 -2.23 13.72
C ASN A 190 14.84 -1.19 12.59
N SER A 191 13.91 -1.34 11.64
CA SER A 191 13.90 -0.59 10.39
C SER A 191 12.54 0.03 10.08
N TYR A 192 12.54 1.04 9.21
CA TYR A 192 11.31 1.61 8.66
C TYR A 192 11.42 1.88 7.16
N ARG A 193 10.29 1.84 6.46
CA ARG A 193 10.12 2.30 5.09
C ARG A 193 9.07 3.40 5.06
N LYS A 194 9.30 4.45 4.28
CA LYS A 194 8.34 5.53 4.03
C LYS A 194 7.92 5.51 2.57
N MET A 195 6.62 5.61 2.28
CA MET A 195 6.07 5.71 0.93
C MET A 195 5.09 6.87 0.84
N GLY A 196 5.06 7.54 -0.31
CA GLY A 196 4.01 8.50 -0.62
C GLY A 196 2.67 7.79 -0.78
N TYR A 197 1.61 8.41 -0.27
CA TYR A 197 0.24 7.96 -0.39
C TYR A 197 -0.59 9.11 -0.95
N LEU A 198 -1.31 8.82 -2.04
CA LEU A 198 -2.23 9.74 -2.65
C LEU A 198 -3.61 9.08 -2.57
N PRO A 199 -4.47 9.51 -1.61
CA PRO A 199 -5.83 9.02 -1.60
C PRO A 199 -6.51 9.41 -2.90
N THR A 200 -7.18 8.46 -3.51
CA THR A 200 -8.10 8.73 -4.62
C THR A 200 -9.41 9.23 -4.03
N SER A 201 -10.01 10.24 -4.67
CA SER A 201 -11.33 10.69 -4.25
C SER A 201 -12.36 9.60 -4.57
N THR A 202 -12.78 8.84 -3.56
CA THR A 202 -13.96 8.00 -3.69
C THR A 202 -15.19 8.87 -3.51
N CYS A 203 -15.85 9.21 -4.61
CA CYS A 203 -17.19 9.75 -4.51
C CYS A 203 -18.20 8.62 -4.44
N CYS A 204 -19.13 8.79 -3.48
CA CYS A 204 -20.38 8.07 -3.36
C CYS A 204 -20.30 6.61 -2.90
N THR A 205 -21.39 6.16 -2.28
CA THR A 205 -21.66 4.76 -1.95
C THR A 205 -21.68 3.93 -3.24
N LEU A 206 -20.86 2.89 -3.28
CA LEU A 206 -20.77 1.94 -4.38
C LEU A 206 -21.98 1.00 -4.35
N LYS A 207 -22.73 0.94 -5.44
CA LYS A 207 -23.88 0.03 -5.55
C LYS A 207 -23.41 -1.37 -5.93
N ILE A 208 -24.16 -2.40 -5.51
CA ILE A 208 -23.84 -3.81 -5.79
C ILE A 208 -23.63 -4.06 -7.29
N GLN A 209 -24.51 -3.53 -8.15
CA GLN A 209 -24.40 -3.71 -9.60
C GLN A 209 -23.16 -3.04 -10.22
N ASP A 210 -22.59 -2.03 -9.57
CA ASP A 210 -21.39 -1.33 -10.03
C ASP A 210 -20.11 -1.95 -9.42
N ALA A 211 -20.26 -2.62 -8.27
CA ALA A 211 -19.19 -3.33 -7.57
C ALA A 211 -18.80 -4.63 -8.27
N PHE A 212 -19.79 -5.37 -8.78
CA PHE A 212 -19.59 -6.73 -9.27
C PHE A 212 -19.87 -6.81 -10.76
N SER A 213 -18.88 -7.32 -11.49
CA SER A 213 -18.99 -7.59 -12.93
C SER A 213 -18.27 -8.90 -13.28
N THR A 214 -18.38 -9.28 -14.54
CA THR A 214 -17.71 -10.43 -15.14
C THR A 214 -17.04 -9.96 -16.42
N ASP A 215 -15.80 -10.37 -16.66
CA ASP A 215 -15.10 -10.04 -17.90
C ASP A 215 -15.56 -10.92 -19.08
N SER A 216 -14.92 -10.74 -20.24
CA SER A 216 -15.26 -11.50 -21.47
C SER A 216 -15.03 -13.01 -21.34
N ASP A 217 -14.20 -13.44 -20.39
CA ASP A 217 -13.81 -14.83 -20.21
C ASP A 217 -14.63 -15.51 -19.09
N GLY A 218 -15.61 -14.80 -18.52
CA GLY A 218 -16.44 -15.32 -17.44
C GLY A 218 -15.80 -15.15 -16.05
N VAL A 219 -14.70 -14.41 -15.93
CA VAL A 219 -13.99 -14.22 -14.66
C VAL A 219 -14.63 -13.10 -13.86
N ASN A 220 -14.87 -13.36 -12.58
CA ASN A 220 -15.41 -12.39 -11.64
C ASN A 220 -14.44 -11.22 -11.45
N MET A 221 -14.93 -10.00 -11.72
CA MET A 221 -14.21 -8.75 -11.52
C MET A 221 -14.90 -7.93 -10.44
N THR A 222 -14.13 -7.35 -9.52
CA THR A 222 -14.66 -6.51 -8.44
C THR A 222 -14.03 -5.12 -8.47
N SER A 223 -14.88 -4.10 -8.45
CA SER A 223 -14.49 -2.72 -8.21
C SER A 223 -14.52 -2.46 -6.70
N TYR A 224 -13.40 -2.01 -6.15
CA TYR A 224 -13.31 -1.63 -4.73
C TYR A 224 -13.26 -0.13 -4.57
N ARG A 225 -13.80 0.35 -3.44
CA ARG A 225 -13.56 1.73 -3.02
C ARG A 225 -12.17 1.85 -2.42
N ASP A 226 -11.56 3.00 -2.65
CA ASP A 226 -10.38 3.41 -1.90
C ASP A 226 -10.65 3.43 -0.40
N ARG A 227 -9.68 2.97 0.36
CA ARG A 227 -9.74 2.84 1.81
C ARG A 227 -8.38 3.17 2.42
N PRO A 228 -8.34 3.63 3.68
CA PRO A 228 -7.11 3.84 4.41
C PRO A 228 -6.14 2.63 4.32
N PRO A 229 -4.84 2.86 4.05
CA PRO A 229 -3.82 1.81 4.05
C PRO A 229 -3.45 1.40 5.48
N ILE A 230 -4.39 0.79 6.20
CA ILE A 230 -4.31 0.47 7.62
C ILE A 230 -3.78 -0.93 7.90
N GLY A 231 -2.94 -1.47 7.02
CA GLY A 231 -2.36 -2.82 7.17
C GLY A 231 -3.43 -3.91 7.34
N MET A 232 -3.17 -4.90 8.20
CA MET A 232 -4.07 -6.04 8.40
C MET A 232 -5.39 -5.70 9.10
N ALA A 233 -5.51 -4.55 9.76
CA ALA A 233 -6.78 -4.12 10.33
C ALA A 233 -7.90 -3.96 9.28
N GLN A 234 -7.53 -3.80 8.00
CA GLN A 234 -8.48 -3.74 6.90
C GLN A 234 -9.34 -5.02 6.78
N ASN A 235 -8.85 -6.19 7.20
CA ASN A 235 -9.57 -7.46 7.11
C ASN A 235 -10.88 -7.44 7.92
N SER A 236 -10.95 -6.63 8.98
CA SER A 236 -12.16 -6.37 9.76
C SER A 236 -12.83 -5.06 9.34
N LEU A 237 -12.09 -3.94 9.34
CA LEU A 237 -12.67 -2.60 9.16
C LEU A 237 -13.21 -2.34 7.74
N PHE A 238 -12.63 -2.99 6.74
CA PHE A 238 -12.96 -2.79 5.33
C PHE A 238 -13.01 -4.15 4.62
N PRO A 239 -13.98 -5.02 4.93
CA PRO A 239 -13.99 -6.44 4.54
C PRO A 239 -14.36 -6.66 3.06
N TYR A 240 -13.89 -5.79 2.17
CA TYR A 240 -14.35 -5.69 0.78
C TYR A 240 -14.07 -6.96 -0.01
N GLU A 241 -12.88 -7.52 0.14
CA GLU A 241 -12.49 -8.77 -0.50
C GLU A 241 -13.29 -9.96 0.03
N ILE A 242 -13.54 -10.01 1.35
CA ILE A 242 -14.35 -11.08 1.95
C ILE A 242 -15.80 -10.98 1.45
N ALA A 243 -16.40 -9.79 1.49
CA ALA A 243 -17.75 -9.56 0.98
C ALA A 243 -17.86 -9.94 -0.50
N SER A 244 -16.91 -9.49 -1.32
CA SER A 244 -16.85 -9.79 -2.74
C SER A 244 -16.76 -11.29 -3.04
N ASN A 245 -15.87 -12.00 -2.36
CA ASN A 245 -15.56 -13.39 -2.70
C ASN A 245 -16.57 -14.38 -2.10
N TYR A 246 -17.25 -14.02 -1.01
CA TYR A 246 -18.07 -14.96 -0.23
C TYR A 246 -19.57 -14.66 -0.35
N THR A 247 -19.93 -13.40 -0.59
CA THR A 247 -21.34 -12.94 -0.44
C THR A 247 -21.91 -12.26 -1.69
N ARG A 248 -21.12 -12.12 -2.77
CA ARG A 248 -21.58 -11.56 -4.06
C ARG A 248 -22.82 -12.29 -4.59
N ASP A 249 -22.82 -13.61 -4.51
CA ASP A 249 -23.97 -14.43 -4.91
C ASP A 249 -24.96 -14.53 -3.75
N LEU A 250 -26.04 -13.75 -3.84
CA LEU A 250 -27.07 -13.69 -2.81
C LEU A 250 -27.83 -15.01 -2.66
N GLU A 251 -27.75 -15.97 -3.58
CA GLU A 251 -28.43 -17.26 -3.43
C GLU A 251 -27.62 -18.25 -2.58
N ARG A 252 -26.34 -17.97 -2.32
CA ARG A 252 -25.40 -18.94 -1.71
C ARG A 252 -25.17 -18.78 -0.22
N TRP A 253 -25.86 -17.84 0.39
CA TRP A 253 -25.81 -17.60 1.83
C TRP A 253 -27.19 -17.21 2.35
N GLU A 254 -27.38 -17.13 3.66
CA GLU A 254 -28.62 -16.71 4.30
C GLU A 254 -28.31 -15.91 5.56
N ILE A 255 -29.28 -15.12 6.02
CA ILE A 255 -29.22 -14.49 7.34
C ILE A 255 -29.66 -15.54 8.35
N GLU A 256 -28.72 -15.97 9.20
CA GLU A 256 -29.00 -16.91 10.29
C GLU A 256 -29.66 -16.22 11.47
N LYS A 257 -29.25 -14.98 11.77
CA LYS A 257 -29.76 -14.21 12.92
C LYS A 257 -29.62 -12.71 12.68
N GLN A 258 -30.64 -11.95 13.05
CA GLN A 258 -30.66 -10.50 12.86
C GLN A 258 -29.91 -9.74 13.96
N ASP A 259 -29.98 -10.18 15.21
CA ASP A 259 -29.50 -9.40 16.36
C ASP A 259 -28.64 -10.26 17.29
N GLU A 260 -27.34 -10.32 17.01
CA GLU A 260 -26.34 -10.93 17.88
C GLU A 260 -25.36 -9.88 18.38
N MET A 261 -25.29 -9.72 19.70
CA MET A 261 -24.36 -8.77 20.32
C MET A 261 -22.95 -9.35 20.35
N VAL A 262 -21.99 -8.67 19.71
CA VAL A 262 -20.56 -9.01 19.76
C VAL A 262 -19.77 -7.79 20.20
N LEU A 263 -19.10 -7.85 21.35
CA LEU A 263 -18.37 -6.73 21.96
C LEU A 263 -19.17 -5.42 22.09
N GLY A 264 -20.50 -5.53 22.28
CA GLY A 264 -21.39 -4.38 22.43
C GLY A 264 -21.91 -3.79 21.11
N HIS A 265 -21.59 -4.39 19.97
CA HIS A 265 -22.12 -4.04 18.64
C HIS A 265 -23.25 -5.00 18.26
N ASN A 266 -24.34 -4.48 17.72
CA ASN A 266 -25.44 -5.30 17.22
C ASN A 266 -25.11 -5.84 15.82
N THR A 267 -24.88 -7.14 15.73
CA THR A 267 -24.45 -7.78 14.48
C THR A 267 -25.55 -8.62 13.86
N VAL A 268 -25.57 -8.65 12.52
CA VAL A 268 -26.28 -9.66 11.75
C VAL A 268 -25.34 -10.84 11.50
N VAL A 269 -25.83 -12.05 11.77
CA VAL A 269 -25.10 -13.30 11.52
C VAL A 269 -25.54 -13.86 10.19
N ILE A 270 -24.60 -14.00 9.26
CA ILE A 270 -24.84 -14.59 7.95
C ILE A 270 -24.01 -15.86 7.81
N LYS A 271 -24.54 -16.85 7.09
CA LYS A 271 -23.81 -18.09 6.79
C LYS A 271 -24.05 -18.53 5.35
N GLY A 272 -23.09 -19.23 4.76
CA GLY A 272 -23.22 -19.68 3.38
C GLY A 272 -22.12 -20.61 2.94
N TYR A 273 -22.09 -20.85 1.62
CA TYR A 273 -21.14 -21.74 0.96
C TYR A 273 -20.09 -20.96 0.17
N LEU A 274 -18.85 -21.41 0.24
CA LEU A 274 -17.74 -20.89 -0.56
C LEU A 274 -17.83 -21.41 -2.01
N ASP A 275 -17.45 -20.58 -2.98
CA ASP A 275 -17.21 -21.06 -4.34
C ASP A 275 -16.04 -22.04 -4.40
N SER A 276 -15.92 -22.78 -5.50
CA SER A 276 -14.88 -23.80 -5.65
C SER A 276 -13.48 -23.23 -5.45
N TYR A 277 -13.22 -22.03 -5.97
CA TYR A 277 -11.93 -21.36 -5.83
C TYR A 277 -11.59 -21.02 -4.37
N ALA A 278 -12.51 -20.35 -3.67
CA ALA A 278 -12.35 -20.00 -2.26
C ALA A 278 -12.28 -21.26 -1.39
N SER A 279 -13.08 -22.28 -1.71
CA SER A 279 -13.06 -23.56 -1.01
C SER A 279 -11.72 -24.25 -1.06
N GLU A 280 -11.13 -24.36 -2.26
CA GLU A 280 -9.82 -24.97 -2.46
C GLU A 280 -8.72 -24.15 -1.79
N LYS A 281 -8.75 -22.82 -1.96
CA LYS A 281 -7.74 -21.91 -1.42
C LYS A 281 -7.69 -21.88 0.11
N HIS A 282 -8.85 -22.00 0.76
CA HIS A 282 -9.00 -21.84 2.21
C HIS A 282 -9.28 -23.16 2.94
N SER A 283 -9.24 -24.30 2.25
CA SER A 283 -9.57 -25.62 2.79
C SER A 283 -10.88 -25.64 3.59
N SER A 284 -11.88 -24.88 3.11
CA SER A 284 -13.18 -24.68 3.77
C SER A 284 -14.33 -24.81 2.77
N LYS A 285 -15.54 -25.07 3.26
CA LYS A 285 -16.76 -25.21 2.46
C LYS A 285 -17.81 -24.18 2.80
N THR A 286 -17.93 -23.86 4.09
CA THR A 286 -18.92 -22.92 4.57
C THR A 286 -18.27 -21.81 5.37
N PHE A 287 -19.00 -20.73 5.57
CA PHE A 287 -18.58 -19.60 6.39
C PHE A 287 -19.72 -19.13 7.28
N ARG A 288 -19.35 -18.43 8.35
CA ARG A 288 -20.25 -17.65 9.19
C ARG A 288 -19.60 -16.32 9.55
N PHE A 289 -20.32 -15.22 9.29
CA PHE A 289 -19.86 -13.85 9.51
C PHE A 289 -20.79 -13.12 10.46
N TRP A 290 -20.20 -12.31 11.34
CA TRP A 290 -20.91 -11.37 12.19
C TRP A 290 -20.58 -9.97 11.70
N VAL A 291 -21.55 -9.37 11.02
CA VAL A 291 -21.42 -8.07 10.39
C VAL A 291 -22.10 -7.04 11.27
N ASP A 292 -21.37 -6.00 11.68
CA ASP A 292 -21.94 -4.89 12.43
C ASP A 292 -23.03 -4.18 11.61
N LYS A 293 -24.24 -4.06 12.18
CA LYS A 293 -25.38 -3.51 11.45
C LYS A 293 -25.22 -2.03 11.15
N ASP A 294 -24.51 -1.28 11.99
CA ASP A 294 -24.33 0.15 11.79
C ASP A 294 -23.28 0.47 10.73
N THR A 295 -22.17 -0.27 10.73
CA THR A 295 -20.98 0.06 9.95
C THR A 295 -20.67 -0.87 8.80
N GLY A 296 -21.17 -2.11 8.83
CA GLY A 296 -20.75 -3.17 7.91
C GLY A 296 -19.38 -3.76 8.22
N ILE A 297 -18.76 -3.38 9.34
CA ILE A 297 -17.47 -3.96 9.80
C ILE A 297 -17.69 -5.46 10.05
N LEU A 298 -16.73 -6.27 9.59
CA LEU A 298 -16.71 -7.70 9.88
C LEU A 298 -16.10 -7.88 11.28
N VAL A 299 -16.96 -7.96 12.29
CA VAL A 299 -16.57 -8.01 13.71
C VAL A 299 -15.95 -9.37 14.04
N LYS A 300 -16.49 -10.43 13.46
CA LYS A 300 -16.03 -11.81 13.65
C LYS A 300 -16.27 -12.60 12.36
N TYR A 301 -15.39 -13.54 12.05
CA TYR A 301 -15.67 -14.57 11.03
C TYR A 301 -15.13 -15.94 11.42
N GLU A 302 -15.78 -16.97 10.89
CA GLU A 302 -15.32 -18.36 10.90
C GLU A 302 -15.54 -18.97 9.51
N THR A 303 -14.63 -19.84 9.08
CA THR A 303 -14.84 -20.74 7.93
C THR A 303 -14.64 -22.17 8.37
N TYR A 304 -15.46 -23.08 7.84
CA TYR A 304 -15.52 -24.47 8.29
C TYR A 304 -15.13 -25.43 7.16
N ASN A 305 -14.46 -26.53 7.49
CA ASN A 305 -14.18 -27.62 6.56
C ASN A 305 -15.39 -28.56 6.38
N GLU A 306 -15.20 -29.68 5.67
CA GLU A 306 -16.26 -30.69 5.45
C GLU A 306 -16.73 -31.40 6.73
N ASN A 307 -15.95 -31.34 7.81
CA ASN A 307 -16.28 -31.91 9.11
C ASN A 307 -16.91 -30.88 10.08
N ASP A 308 -17.30 -29.71 9.56
CA ASP A 308 -17.77 -28.55 10.35
C ASP A 308 -16.75 -28.01 11.37
N GLU A 309 -15.45 -28.27 11.17
CA GLU A 309 -14.38 -27.76 12.03
C GLU A 309 -13.93 -26.38 11.53
N VAL A 310 -13.72 -25.43 12.47
CA VAL A 310 -13.19 -24.11 12.13
C VAL A 310 -11.74 -24.21 11.67
N VAL A 311 -11.47 -23.78 10.43
CA VAL A 311 -10.13 -23.81 9.82
C VAL A 311 -9.51 -22.43 9.60
N ASN A 312 -10.34 -21.38 9.51
CA ASN A 312 -9.89 -20.00 9.52
C ASN A 312 -10.86 -19.17 10.37
N TYR A 313 -10.33 -18.17 11.07
CA TYR A 313 -11.16 -17.27 11.87
C TYR A 313 -10.56 -15.87 12.02
N LEU A 314 -11.42 -14.93 12.38
CA LEU A 314 -11.07 -13.67 13.03
C LEU A 314 -11.92 -13.53 14.27
N TYR A 315 -11.27 -13.49 15.44
CA TYR A 315 -11.91 -13.32 16.74
C TYR A 315 -11.55 -11.97 17.35
N PRO A 316 -12.56 -11.12 17.63
CA PRO A 316 -12.30 -9.79 18.15
C PRO A 316 -11.96 -9.84 19.64
N LYS A 317 -11.05 -8.97 20.07
CA LYS A 317 -10.67 -8.77 21.48
C LYS A 317 -11.18 -7.41 22.00
N GLU A 318 -11.13 -6.38 21.16
CA GLU A 318 -11.68 -5.05 21.43
C GLU A 318 -12.18 -4.44 20.11
N LEU A 319 -13.34 -3.78 20.11
CA LEU A 319 -13.78 -2.94 19.01
C LEU A 319 -14.56 -1.75 19.57
N LEU A 320 -14.06 -0.55 19.31
CA LEU A 320 -14.67 0.72 19.71
C LEU A 320 -14.77 1.60 18.47
N ILE A 321 -15.98 2.05 18.15
CA ILE A 321 -16.29 2.82 16.95
C ILE A 321 -16.82 4.19 17.34
N ASN A 322 -16.48 5.21 16.55
CA ASN A 322 -16.90 6.60 16.78
C ASN A 322 -16.61 7.06 18.22
N ILE A 323 -15.40 6.74 18.69
CA ILE A 323 -14.85 7.24 19.95
C ILE A 323 -13.86 8.40 19.72
N PRO A 324 -13.63 9.26 20.72
CA PRO A 324 -12.56 10.25 20.64
C PRO A 324 -11.17 9.61 20.47
N ILE A 325 -10.36 10.18 19.59
CA ILE A 325 -9.02 9.68 19.25
C ILE A 325 -7.95 10.75 19.46
N GLU A 326 -6.91 10.41 20.22
CA GLU A 326 -5.71 11.23 20.36
C GLU A 326 -4.84 11.12 19.10
N VAL A 327 -4.83 12.20 18.30
CA VAL A 327 -4.16 12.22 16.99
C VAL A 327 -2.64 12.10 17.11
N SER A 328 -2.06 12.57 18.21
CA SER A 328 -0.60 12.49 18.44
C SER A 328 -0.08 11.05 18.43
N LYS A 329 -0.91 10.07 18.79
CA LYS A 329 -0.59 8.63 18.75
C LYS A 329 -0.64 8.02 17.34
N LEU A 330 -1.18 8.75 16.35
CA LEU A 330 -1.33 8.29 14.97
C LEU A 330 -0.09 8.57 14.11
N LYS A 331 0.98 9.08 14.70
CA LYS A 331 2.26 9.30 14.02
C LYS A 331 3.36 8.42 14.64
N PRO A 332 4.19 7.78 13.81
CA PRO A 332 5.28 6.98 14.32
C PRO A 332 6.42 7.88 14.83
N ASP A 333 6.99 7.50 15.98
CA ASP A 333 8.34 7.92 16.35
C ASP A 333 9.36 7.05 15.60
N ILE A 334 9.87 7.59 14.49
CA ILE A 334 10.83 6.91 13.61
C ILE A 334 12.30 7.10 14.03
N THR A 335 12.59 7.91 15.05
CA THR A 335 13.96 8.31 15.42
C THR A 335 14.86 7.13 15.83
N LYS A 336 14.24 6.06 16.35
CA LYS A 336 14.90 4.82 16.78
C LYS A 336 15.09 3.77 15.68
N TYR A 337 14.52 3.99 14.49
CA TYR A 337 14.53 3.03 13.39
C TYR A 337 15.47 3.49 12.29
N LYS A 338 16.19 2.54 11.69
CA LYS A 338 16.99 2.83 10.50
C LYS A 338 16.09 2.82 9.28
N ASN A 339 16.27 3.77 8.36
CA ASN A 339 15.55 3.71 7.10
C ASN A 339 16.00 2.45 6.35
N GLN A 340 15.07 1.63 5.88
CA GLN A 340 15.37 0.39 5.15
C GLN A 340 16.19 0.65 3.89
N PHE A 341 16.07 1.86 3.30
CA PHE A 341 16.93 2.28 2.19
C PHE A 341 18.36 2.58 2.62
N ASP A 342 18.58 2.99 3.88
CA ASP A 342 19.91 3.27 4.47
C ASP A 342 20.54 1.99 5.06
N ILE A 343 19.76 0.96 5.41
CA ILE A 343 20.28 -0.35 5.91
C ILE A 343 21.03 -1.12 4.82
N ASN A 344 20.88 -0.73 3.56
CA ASN A 344 21.72 -1.19 2.47
C ASN A 344 23.11 -0.51 2.41
N GLU A 345 23.41 0.39 3.34
CA GLU A 345 24.75 0.96 3.57
C GLU A 345 25.44 0.24 4.75
N SER A 346 25.79 -1.03 4.55
CA SER A 346 26.91 -1.65 5.26
C SER A 346 28.12 -1.66 4.29
N PRO A 347 29.40 -1.71 4.74
CA PRO A 347 30.62 -1.56 3.92
C PRO A 347 30.85 -2.65 2.84
N SER A 348 29.82 -3.40 2.47
CA SER A 348 29.81 -4.51 1.53
C SER A 348 29.05 -4.22 0.23
N GLY A 349 28.87 -2.94 -0.14
CA GLY A 349 28.14 -2.56 -1.35
C GLY A 349 28.64 -3.24 -2.63
N GLU A 350 29.92 -3.60 -2.69
CA GLU A 350 30.53 -4.38 -3.78
C GLU A 350 30.17 -5.88 -3.72
N LYS A 351 30.03 -6.47 -2.51
CA LYS A 351 29.79 -7.92 -2.34
C LYS A 351 28.53 -8.41 -3.05
N LYS A 352 27.47 -7.62 -3.09
CA LYS A 352 26.21 -8.01 -3.77
C LYS A 352 26.34 -8.08 -5.29
N PHE A 353 27.39 -7.47 -5.85
CA PHE A 353 27.67 -7.47 -7.28
C PHE A 353 28.75 -8.49 -7.64
N LEU A 354 29.36 -9.18 -6.67
CA LEU A 354 30.34 -10.21 -6.97
C LEU A 354 29.64 -11.47 -7.49
N ALA A 355 30.26 -12.15 -8.44
CA ALA A 355 29.83 -13.49 -8.81
C ALA A 355 30.06 -14.46 -7.65
N GLU A 356 29.17 -15.42 -7.46
CA GLU A 356 29.36 -16.48 -6.45
C GLU A 356 30.23 -17.60 -7.04
N ASP A 357 30.02 -17.91 -8.32
CA ASP A 357 30.79 -18.87 -9.08
C ASP A 357 32.09 -18.26 -9.60
N LYS A 358 33.23 -18.86 -9.25
CA LYS A 358 34.57 -18.40 -9.69
C LYS A 358 34.76 -18.46 -11.21
N SER A 359 33.96 -19.27 -11.90
CA SER A 359 33.97 -19.42 -13.36
C SER A 359 33.02 -18.45 -14.08
N LYS A 360 32.32 -17.57 -13.35
CA LYS A 360 31.37 -16.59 -13.89
C LYS A 360 31.65 -15.16 -13.42
N VAL A 361 30.97 -14.22 -14.05
CA VAL A 361 30.96 -12.80 -13.69
C VAL A 361 29.55 -12.28 -13.53
N ALA A 362 29.43 -11.18 -12.79
CA ALA A 362 28.21 -10.39 -12.70
C ALA A 362 28.40 -9.03 -13.39
N LEU A 363 27.34 -8.51 -14.00
CA LEU A 363 27.36 -7.27 -14.76
C LEU A 363 26.45 -6.23 -14.13
N PHE A 364 26.93 -5.01 -13.95
CA PHE A 364 26.12 -3.85 -13.61
C PHE A 364 26.05 -2.90 -14.81
N VAL A 365 24.85 -2.65 -15.31
CA VAL A 365 24.59 -1.87 -16.52
C VAL A 365 23.81 -0.62 -16.17
N VAL A 366 24.22 0.52 -16.73
CA VAL A 366 23.57 1.82 -16.50
C VAL A 366 23.28 2.46 -17.84
N GLY A 367 22.05 2.92 -18.03
CA GLY A 367 21.63 3.61 -19.25
C GLY A 367 21.21 2.69 -20.41
N ASP A 368 21.51 1.40 -20.30
CA ASP A 368 21.04 0.33 -21.18
C ASP A 368 20.26 -0.72 -20.39
N GLU A 369 19.46 -1.51 -21.11
CA GLU A 369 18.86 -2.75 -20.61
C GLU A 369 19.53 -3.91 -21.35
N LEU A 370 20.23 -4.77 -20.61
CA LEU A 370 20.86 -5.95 -21.15
C LEU A 370 20.26 -7.20 -20.53
N GLU A 371 19.96 -8.19 -21.37
CA GLU A 371 19.48 -9.49 -20.92
C GLU A 371 20.52 -10.58 -21.18
N VAL A 372 20.47 -11.67 -20.40
CA VAL A 372 21.46 -12.74 -20.46
C VAL A 372 21.48 -13.40 -21.84
N PHE A 373 20.31 -13.64 -22.43
CA PHE A 373 20.19 -14.32 -23.73
C PHE A 373 20.88 -13.52 -24.87
N GLU A 374 20.89 -12.19 -24.81
CA GLU A 374 21.53 -11.35 -25.83
C GLU A 374 23.07 -11.53 -25.87
N LEU A 375 23.65 -11.88 -24.72
CA LEU A 375 25.06 -12.22 -24.59
C LEU A 375 25.32 -13.67 -24.98
N GLU A 376 24.42 -14.58 -24.63
CA GLU A 376 24.50 -16.01 -25.02
C GLU A 376 24.46 -16.18 -26.54
N ASP A 377 23.61 -15.44 -27.25
CA ASP A 377 23.55 -15.41 -28.73
C ASP A 377 24.87 -14.94 -29.36
N LYS A 378 25.68 -14.20 -28.61
CA LYS A 378 27.02 -13.76 -29.01
C LYS A 378 28.12 -14.74 -28.59
N GLY A 379 27.77 -15.87 -27.98
CA GLY A 379 28.71 -16.90 -27.50
C GLY A 379 29.34 -16.57 -26.15
N ILE A 380 28.68 -15.76 -25.31
CA ILE A 380 29.15 -15.38 -23.98
C ILE A 380 28.31 -16.10 -22.92
N ASN A 381 28.88 -17.16 -22.31
CA ASN A 381 28.16 -18.02 -21.38
C ASN A 381 28.69 -17.94 -19.93
N ASN A 382 29.59 -16.97 -19.66
CA ASN A 382 30.23 -16.77 -18.36
C ASN A 382 29.52 -15.74 -17.48
N ILE A 383 28.25 -15.44 -17.74
CA ILE A 383 27.44 -14.49 -16.95
C ILE A 383 26.62 -15.25 -15.90
N GLN A 384 26.69 -14.80 -14.65
CA GLN A 384 25.84 -15.28 -13.56
C GLN A 384 24.61 -14.39 -13.38
N SER A 385 24.79 -13.07 -13.41
CA SER A 385 23.73 -12.11 -13.14
C SER A 385 23.99 -10.77 -13.85
N ILE A 386 22.91 -10.08 -14.20
CA ILE A 386 22.92 -8.73 -14.76
C ILE A 386 22.03 -7.84 -13.90
N PHE A 387 22.56 -6.68 -13.52
CA PHE A 387 21.90 -5.67 -12.72
C PHE A 387 21.72 -4.40 -13.57
N ASN A 388 20.53 -4.19 -14.11
CA ASN A 388 20.22 -3.02 -14.93
C ASN A 388 19.77 -1.83 -14.06
N ALA A 389 20.34 -0.66 -14.31
CA ALA A 389 19.99 0.60 -13.67
C ALA A 389 19.46 1.60 -14.70
N ILE A 390 18.20 1.98 -14.52
CA ILE A 390 17.41 2.84 -15.43
C ILE A 390 17.92 4.29 -15.47
N SER A 391 18.78 4.70 -14.53
CA SER A 391 19.30 6.08 -14.50
C SER A 391 20.61 6.20 -13.72
N LEU A 392 21.57 6.90 -14.31
CA LEU A 392 22.87 7.25 -13.79
C LEU A 392 22.75 8.03 -12.50
N LYS A 393 21.83 9.01 -12.45
CA LYS A 393 21.60 9.78 -11.22
C LYS A 393 21.18 8.86 -10.06
N LYS A 394 20.27 7.92 -10.30
CA LYS A 394 19.85 6.94 -9.28
C LYS A 394 20.97 5.96 -8.95
N ALA A 395 21.73 5.51 -9.94
CA ALA A 395 22.84 4.58 -9.76
C ALA A 395 24.00 5.20 -8.98
N GLN A 396 24.36 6.46 -9.27
CA GLN A 396 25.37 7.24 -8.54
C GLN A 396 24.95 7.49 -7.09
N GLN A 397 23.68 7.84 -6.86
CA GLN A 397 23.13 8.02 -5.51
C GLN A 397 23.14 6.70 -4.73
N LYS A 398 22.75 5.59 -5.36
CA LYS A 398 22.61 4.29 -4.69
C LYS A 398 23.93 3.54 -4.53
N TYR A 399 24.87 3.73 -5.46
CA TYR A 399 26.16 3.00 -5.53
C TYR A 399 27.33 3.97 -5.81
N PRO A 400 27.62 4.92 -4.91
CA PRO A 400 28.65 5.93 -5.13
C PRO A 400 30.07 5.34 -5.31
N PHE A 401 30.32 4.15 -4.76
CA PHE A 401 31.60 3.45 -4.88
C PHE A 401 31.96 3.03 -6.32
N LEU A 402 30.96 2.91 -7.21
CA LEU A 402 31.16 2.57 -8.62
C LEU A 402 31.75 3.73 -9.44
N LYS A 403 31.77 4.96 -8.90
CA LYS A 403 32.33 6.16 -9.55
C LYS A 403 31.84 6.38 -10.99
N LEU A 404 30.57 6.05 -11.25
CA LEU A 404 29.93 6.15 -12.56
C LEU A 404 29.94 7.61 -13.05
N GLN A 405 30.29 7.84 -14.32
CA GLN A 405 30.42 9.19 -14.89
C GLN A 405 29.39 9.49 -15.98
N GLN A 406 28.96 8.49 -16.76
CA GLN A 406 28.12 8.68 -17.94
C GLN A 406 27.25 7.47 -18.26
N GLU A 407 26.34 7.61 -19.22
CA GLU A 407 25.52 6.53 -19.79
C GLU A 407 25.84 6.37 -21.28
N PRO A 408 25.88 5.13 -21.81
CA PRO A 408 25.82 3.88 -21.06
C PRO A 408 27.13 3.59 -20.30
N THR A 409 27.05 2.78 -19.25
CA THR A 409 28.22 2.25 -18.52
C THR A 409 27.99 0.78 -18.16
N TYR A 410 29.01 -0.04 -18.34
CA TYR A 410 29.02 -1.47 -18.02
C TYR A 410 30.17 -1.79 -17.08
N VAL A 411 29.86 -2.33 -15.91
CA VAL A 411 30.84 -2.71 -14.89
C VAL A 411 30.79 -4.21 -14.65
N VAL A 412 31.94 -4.88 -14.77
CA VAL A 412 32.07 -6.34 -14.61
C VAL A 412 32.73 -6.67 -13.29
N PHE A 413 32.16 -7.63 -12.57
CA PHE A 413 32.64 -8.13 -11.29
C PHE A 413 32.96 -9.62 -11.38
N ASP A 414 34.13 -10.00 -10.88
CA ASP A 414 34.42 -11.40 -10.57
C ASP A 414 33.92 -11.74 -9.16
N ASN A 415 34.36 -12.88 -8.62
CA ASN A 415 33.97 -13.33 -7.30
C ASN A 415 34.69 -12.61 -6.13
N LYS A 416 35.51 -11.60 -6.42
CA LYS A 416 36.35 -10.89 -5.45
C LYS A 416 36.19 -9.37 -5.54
N LYS A 417 36.08 -8.82 -6.75
CA LYS A 417 36.09 -7.37 -7.00
C LYS A 417 35.55 -7.01 -8.39
N GLN A 418 35.41 -5.71 -8.62
CA GLN A 418 35.35 -5.14 -9.97
C GLN A 418 36.62 -5.45 -10.78
N ILE A 419 36.45 -5.95 -12.00
CA ILE A 419 37.54 -6.34 -12.91
C ILE A 419 37.54 -5.56 -14.24
N PHE A 420 36.43 -4.94 -14.61
CA PHE A 420 36.32 -4.18 -15.85
C PHE A 420 35.25 -3.09 -15.77
N ASN A 421 35.45 -2.02 -16.52
CA ASN A 421 34.48 -0.94 -16.70
C ASN A 421 34.69 -0.35 -18.10
N THR A 422 33.61 -0.20 -18.87
CA THR A 422 33.62 0.50 -20.16
C THR A 422 32.28 1.19 -20.37
N THR A 423 32.26 2.14 -21.29
CA THR A 423 31.05 2.79 -21.80
C THR A 423 30.73 2.36 -23.22
N ASP A 424 31.51 1.42 -23.79
CA ASP A 424 31.33 0.88 -25.13
C ASP A 424 30.90 -0.59 -25.05
N TYR A 425 29.74 -0.90 -25.64
CA TYR A 425 29.18 -2.24 -25.65
C TYR A 425 30.07 -3.27 -26.38
N ASN A 426 30.71 -2.89 -27.48
CA ASN A 426 31.59 -3.78 -28.25
C ASN A 426 32.87 -4.11 -27.46
N GLU A 427 33.37 -3.17 -26.67
CA GLU A 427 34.46 -3.42 -25.74
C GLU A 427 34.05 -4.41 -24.63
N LEU A 428 32.85 -4.26 -24.08
CA LEU A 428 32.31 -5.23 -23.12
C LEU A 428 32.26 -6.64 -23.73
N VAL A 429 31.67 -6.79 -24.91
CA VAL A 429 31.56 -8.08 -25.61
C VAL A 429 32.94 -8.68 -25.87
N ARG A 430 33.89 -7.86 -26.36
CA ARG A 430 35.27 -8.32 -26.61
C ARG A 430 35.96 -8.76 -25.33
N TYR A 431 35.77 -8.03 -24.23
CA TYR A 431 36.34 -8.38 -22.93
C TYR A 431 35.79 -9.71 -22.43
N LEU A 432 34.46 -9.87 -22.40
CA LEU A 432 33.79 -11.07 -21.89
C LEU A 432 34.16 -12.34 -22.66
N LYS A 433 34.31 -12.26 -24.00
CA LYS A 433 34.74 -13.39 -24.84
C LYS A 433 36.16 -13.87 -24.55
N ASN A 434 37.04 -12.95 -24.18
CA ASN A 434 38.46 -13.24 -23.95
C ASN A 434 38.80 -13.45 -22.47
N LEU A 435 37.80 -13.30 -21.59
CA LEU A 435 37.98 -13.39 -20.15
C LEU A 435 38.27 -14.84 -19.73
N LYS A 436 39.45 -15.07 -19.15
CA LYS A 436 39.83 -16.36 -18.56
C LYS A 436 39.67 -16.31 -17.05
N LEU A 437 38.61 -16.93 -16.56
CA LEU A 437 38.33 -17.06 -15.13
C LEU A 437 39.05 -18.29 -14.56
N LYS A 438 39.41 -18.24 -13.27
CA LYS A 438 40.28 -19.23 -12.61
C LYS A 438 39.51 -20.26 -11.80
#